data_AF-A0A4P5SUA8-F1
#
_entry.id   AF-A0A4P5SUA8-F1
#
_cell.length_a   1.000
_cell.length_b   1.000
_cell.length_c   1.000
_cell.angle_alpha   90.00
_cell.angle_beta   90.00
_cell.angle_gamma   90.00
#
_symmetry.space_group_name_H-M   'P 1'
#
loop_
_entity.id
_entity.type
_entity.pdbx_description
1 polymer ?
#
loop_
_entity_poly.entity_id
_entity_poly.type
_entity_poly.pdbx_seq_one_letter_code
_entity_poly.pdbx_strand_id
1 'polypeptide(L)'
;MMSPTIKRKLADLIRLFLYALTVTVIFYPLSLAQAQNSVKEKFGSWDYRCETVPGEQGQQCLLAQTVQAEDHANSSLGIVILRPKGAKDGIFRVVAPLSVFLINGVSLKIDQLDIGRNAFFRCFPTGCLSDAALDEKLIEQLIKGKVATLVIYLSPFEGNRHLVKLNGLREGYDKLR
;
A
#
# COMPACT_ATOMS: atom_id res chain seq x y z
N MET A 1 46.40 42.09 -35.36
CA MET A 1 46.47 42.54 -33.95
C MET A 1 45.14 43.19 -33.59
N MET A 2 44.39 42.62 -32.65
CA MET A 2 42.99 42.96 -32.38
C MET A 2 42.89 43.89 -31.16
N SER A 3 42.16 45.00 -31.29
CA SER A 3 42.07 46.08 -30.29
C SER A 3 41.55 45.59 -28.92
N PRO A 4 42.16 46.01 -27.79
CA PRO A 4 41.83 45.55 -26.43
C PRO A 4 40.36 45.77 -26.05
N THR A 5 39.69 46.76 -26.67
CA THR A 5 38.28 47.07 -26.45
C THR A 5 37.34 45.97 -26.98
N ILE A 6 37.73 45.27 -28.04
CA ILE A 6 36.92 44.21 -28.67
C ILE A 6 36.96 42.93 -27.84
N LYS A 7 38.11 42.61 -27.24
CA LYS A 7 38.26 41.44 -26.34
C LYS A 7 37.38 41.57 -25.10
N ARG A 8 37.24 42.79 -24.56
CA ARG A 8 36.43 43.06 -23.37
C ARG A 8 34.93 42.94 -23.65
N LYS A 9 34.46 43.49 -24.77
CA LYS A 9 33.06 43.30 -25.22
C LYS A 9 32.71 41.83 -25.49
N LEU A 10 33.64 41.07 -26.06
CA LEU A 10 33.41 39.63 -26.32
C LEU A 10 33.32 38.82 -25.02
N ALA A 11 34.18 39.13 -24.03
CA ALA A 11 34.14 38.49 -22.72
C ALA A 11 32.86 38.82 -21.93
N ASP A 12 32.38 40.05 -22.02
CA ASP A 12 31.13 40.46 -21.37
C ASP A 12 29.90 39.82 -22.04
N LEU A 13 29.90 39.67 -23.37
CA LEU A 13 28.86 38.95 -24.10
C LEU A 13 28.83 37.46 -23.78
N ILE A 14 30.00 36.81 -23.65
CA ILE A 14 30.09 35.39 -23.25
C ILE A 14 29.62 35.20 -21.80
N ARG A 15 29.94 36.13 -20.88
CA ARG A 15 29.44 36.11 -19.50
C ARG A 15 27.92 36.29 -19.41
N LEU A 16 27.36 37.18 -20.24
CA LEU A 16 25.91 37.37 -20.35
C LEU A 16 25.22 36.12 -20.92
N PHE A 17 25.81 35.47 -21.91
CA PHE A 17 25.27 34.25 -22.50
C PHE A 17 25.33 33.06 -21.53
N LEU A 18 26.43 32.93 -20.77
CA LEU A 18 26.58 31.93 -19.71
C LEU A 18 25.56 32.15 -18.56
N TYR A 19 25.26 33.40 -18.20
CA TYR A 19 24.23 33.73 -17.22
C TYR A 19 22.81 33.42 -17.73
N ALA A 20 22.53 33.63 -19.02
CA ALA A 20 21.24 33.29 -19.60
C ALA A 20 21.00 31.77 -19.66
N LEU A 21 22.07 30.98 -19.88
CA LEU A 21 22.00 29.52 -19.94
C LEU A 21 21.81 28.86 -18.56
N THR A 22 22.32 29.47 -17.48
CA THR A 22 22.12 28.96 -16.11
C THR A 22 20.73 29.24 -15.57
N VAL A 23 20.09 30.35 -15.98
CA VAL A 23 18.74 30.71 -15.51
C VAL A 23 17.65 29.83 -16.15
N THR A 24 17.86 29.28 -17.35
CA THR A 24 16.83 28.49 -18.07
C THR A 24 16.66 27.06 -17.55
N VAL A 25 17.67 26.47 -16.90
CA VAL A 25 17.60 25.07 -16.42
C VAL A 25 16.78 24.93 -15.13
N ILE A 26 16.61 26.00 -14.35
CA ILE A 26 15.97 25.95 -13.02
C ILE A 26 14.43 25.91 -13.12
N PHE A 27 13.84 26.26 -14.27
CA PHE A 27 12.39 26.39 -14.43
C PHE A 27 11.68 25.19 -15.08
N TYR A 28 12.30 24.00 -15.12
CA TYR A 28 11.54 22.80 -15.45
C TYR A 28 10.61 22.45 -14.28
N PRO A 29 9.27 22.52 -14.44
CA PRO A 29 8.37 22.01 -13.42
C PRO A 29 8.58 20.50 -13.33
N LEU A 30 9.20 20.03 -12.24
CA LEU A 30 9.07 18.64 -11.84
C LEU A 30 7.57 18.40 -11.60
N SER A 31 6.88 17.84 -12.59
CA SER A 31 5.58 17.24 -12.37
C SER A 31 5.81 16.02 -11.50
N LEU A 32 5.72 16.20 -10.19
CA LEU A 32 5.55 15.11 -9.25
C LEU A 32 4.25 14.41 -9.67
N ALA A 33 4.39 13.24 -10.29
CA ALA A 33 3.27 12.33 -10.48
C ALA A 33 2.71 12.01 -9.09
N GLN A 34 1.65 12.71 -8.69
CA GLN A 34 0.96 12.43 -7.44
C GLN A 34 0.39 11.02 -7.56
N ALA A 35 0.95 10.08 -6.79
CA ALA A 35 0.46 8.72 -6.72
C ALA A 35 -1.06 8.75 -6.47
N GLN A 36 -1.82 8.24 -7.43
CA GLN A 36 -3.28 8.20 -7.44
C GLN A 36 -3.77 7.12 -6.47
N ASN A 37 -3.49 7.32 -5.18
CA ASN A 37 -3.80 6.38 -4.10
C ASN A 37 -4.60 7.07 -2.98
N SER A 38 -5.36 8.10 -3.36
CA SER A 38 -6.30 8.78 -2.47
C SER A 38 -7.50 7.88 -2.18
N VAL A 39 -8.02 8.00 -0.96
CA VAL A 39 -9.26 7.34 -0.54
C VAL A 39 -10.40 7.90 -1.40
N LYS A 40 -11.01 7.05 -2.22
CA LYS A 40 -12.15 7.44 -3.07
C LYS A 40 -13.44 7.45 -2.26
N GLU A 41 -13.62 6.47 -1.39
CA GLU A 41 -14.81 6.27 -0.57
C GLU A 41 -14.44 5.56 0.73
N LYS A 42 -15.22 5.77 1.80
CA LYS A 42 -15.03 5.07 3.08
C LYS A 42 -16.29 4.28 3.42
N PHE A 43 -16.11 3.02 3.81
CA PHE A 43 -17.16 2.14 4.28
C PHE A 43 -16.83 1.68 5.70
N GLY A 44 -17.43 2.34 6.70
CA GLY A 44 -17.11 2.07 8.10
C GLY A 44 -15.62 2.25 8.38
N SER A 45 -14.93 1.15 8.70
CA SER A 45 -13.47 1.16 8.95
C SER A 45 -12.60 0.91 7.72
N TRP A 46 -13.21 0.77 6.54
CA TRP A 46 -12.52 0.39 5.30
C TRP A 46 -12.39 1.57 4.33
N ASP A 47 -11.19 1.76 3.81
CA ASP A 47 -10.91 2.72 2.75
C ASP A 47 -11.02 2.04 1.38
N TYR A 48 -11.90 2.52 0.52
CA TYR A 48 -11.95 2.10 -0.89
C TYR A 48 -11.01 2.98 -1.73
N ARG A 49 -10.04 2.34 -2.38
CA ARG A 49 -9.00 2.99 -3.17
C ARG A 49 -8.88 2.30 -4.51
N CYS A 50 -8.46 3.02 -5.54
CA CYS A 50 -8.13 2.39 -6.82
C CYS A 50 -6.78 2.89 -7.32
N GLU A 51 -5.97 1.96 -7.78
CA GLU A 51 -4.61 2.19 -8.26
C GLU A 51 -4.54 1.85 -9.75
N THR A 52 -3.75 2.60 -10.51
CA THR A 52 -3.45 2.26 -11.91
C THR A 52 -2.39 1.16 -11.93
N VAL A 53 -2.67 0.06 -12.63
CA VAL A 53 -1.75 -1.09 -12.70
C VAL A 53 -0.69 -0.83 -13.78
N PRO A 54 0.62 -0.87 -13.46
CA PRO A 54 1.67 -0.69 -14.46
C PRO A 54 1.58 -1.75 -15.57
N GLY A 55 1.55 -1.31 -16.83
CA GLY A 55 1.51 -2.21 -17.98
C GLY A 55 0.13 -2.79 -18.30
N GLU A 56 -0.93 -2.44 -17.57
CA GLU A 56 -2.31 -2.84 -17.86
C GLU A 56 -3.18 -1.61 -18.14
N GLN A 57 -4.09 -1.71 -19.12
CA GLN A 57 -5.11 -0.68 -19.30
C GLN A 57 -6.22 -0.86 -18.24
N GLY A 58 -6.19 -0.04 -17.19
CA GLY A 58 -7.26 0.08 -16.22
C GLY A 58 -6.81 0.42 -14.81
N GLN A 59 -7.78 0.57 -13.92
CA GLN A 59 -7.57 0.70 -12.48
C GLN A 59 -7.95 -0.61 -11.78
N GLN A 60 -7.19 -0.98 -10.75
CA GLN A 60 -7.52 -2.04 -9.81
C GLN A 60 -7.97 -1.38 -8.51
N CYS A 61 -9.15 -1.75 -8.03
CA CYS A 61 -9.68 -1.22 -6.78
C CYS A 61 -9.47 -2.21 -5.63
N LEU A 62 -9.35 -1.67 -4.43
CA LEU A 62 -9.12 -2.43 -3.21
C LEU A 62 -9.81 -1.76 -2.03
N LEU A 63 -10.06 -2.56 -0.99
CA LEU A 63 -10.38 -2.08 0.34
C LEU A 63 -9.14 -2.21 1.21
N ALA A 64 -8.85 -1.19 2.00
CA ALA A 64 -7.72 -1.18 2.92
C ALA A 64 -8.15 -0.81 4.34
N GLN A 65 -7.50 -1.42 5.32
CA GLN A 65 -7.54 -1.03 6.73
C GLN A 65 -6.15 -1.22 7.33
N THR A 66 -5.68 -0.26 8.11
CA THR A 66 -4.45 -0.41 8.90
C THR A 66 -4.83 -0.55 10.36
N VAL A 67 -4.26 -1.55 11.03
CA VAL A 67 -4.53 -1.85 12.44
C VAL A 67 -3.22 -1.94 13.20
N GLN A 68 -3.26 -1.54 14.47
CA GLN A 68 -2.14 -1.68 15.40
C GLN A 68 -2.33 -2.92 16.26
N ALA A 69 -1.23 -3.45 16.81
CA ALA A 69 -1.34 -4.51 17.80
C ALA A 69 -1.99 -3.98 19.10
N GLU A 70 -2.74 -4.84 19.79
CA GLU A 70 -3.44 -4.47 21.03
C GLU A 70 -2.47 -4.20 22.18
N ASP A 71 -1.49 -5.09 22.36
CA ASP A 71 -0.65 -5.15 23.55
C ASP A 71 0.72 -4.47 23.35
N HIS A 72 1.13 -4.25 22.09
CA HIS A 72 2.43 -3.66 21.73
C HIS A 72 2.30 -2.69 20.54
N ALA A 73 2.22 -1.38 20.81
CA ALA A 73 2.00 -0.34 19.80
C ALA A 73 3.08 -0.22 18.69
N ASN A 74 4.09 -1.08 18.69
CA ASN A 74 5.22 -1.02 17.76
C ASN A 74 5.05 -1.91 16.52
N SER A 75 3.90 -2.58 16.35
CA SER A 75 3.59 -3.38 15.16
C SER A 75 2.23 -3.01 14.57
N SER A 76 2.22 -2.72 13.27
CA SER A 76 1.03 -2.40 12.49
C SER A 76 0.85 -3.40 11.35
N LEU A 77 -0.39 -3.80 11.05
CA LEU A 77 -0.71 -4.58 9.86
C LEU A 77 -1.51 -3.74 8.86
N GLY A 78 -1.19 -3.88 7.58
CA GLY A 78 -2.05 -3.47 6.48
C GLY A 78 -2.92 -4.63 6.02
N ILE A 79 -4.23 -4.46 6.02
CA ILE A 79 -5.18 -5.46 5.52
C ILE A 79 -5.74 -4.93 4.22
N VAL A 80 -5.64 -5.74 3.17
CA VAL A 80 -6.09 -5.39 1.83
C VAL A 80 -7.02 -6.47 1.32
N ILE A 81 -8.18 -6.07 0.80
CA ILE A 81 -9.06 -6.94 0.03
C ILE A 81 -9.12 -6.42 -1.39
N LEU A 82 -8.80 -7.25 -2.36
CA LEU A 82 -8.88 -6.92 -3.77
C LEU A 82 -9.46 -8.07 -4.58
N ARG A 83 -9.98 -7.79 -5.78
CA ARG A 83 -10.39 -8.81 -6.75
C ARG A 83 -9.64 -8.60 -8.06
N PRO A 84 -8.59 -9.40 -8.34
CA PRO A 84 -7.91 -9.35 -9.62
C PRO A 84 -8.89 -9.58 -10.77
N LYS A 85 -8.69 -8.89 -11.90
CA LYS A 85 -9.55 -9.10 -13.07
C LYS A 85 -9.45 -10.56 -13.54
N GLY A 86 -10.59 -11.18 -13.79
CA GLY A 86 -10.68 -12.57 -14.23
C GLY A 86 -10.38 -13.63 -13.15
N ALA A 87 -10.05 -13.23 -11.91
CA ALA A 87 -9.95 -14.16 -10.80
C ALA A 87 -11.35 -14.58 -10.34
N LYS A 88 -11.51 -15.88 -10.07
CA LYS A 88 -12.75 -16.45 -9.51
C LYS A 88 -13.00 -15.92 -8.10
N ASP A 89 -11.96 -15.95 -7.27
CA ASP A 89 -12.00 -15.57 -5.87
C ASP A 89 -11.31 -14.21 -5.66
N GLY A 90 -11.72 -13.50 -4.61
CA GLY A 90 -10.97 -12.32 -4.16
C GLY A 90 -9.67 -12.74 -3.48
N ILE A 91 -8.88 -11.77 -3.05
CA ILE A 91 -7.69 -11.99 -2.24
C ILE A 91 -7.86 -11.22 -0.93
N PHE A 92 -7.68 -11.91 0.19
CA PHE A 92 -7.48 -11.31 1.50
C PHE A 92 -5.97 -11.28 1.79
N ARG A 93 -5.40 -10.09 1.75
CA ARG A 93 -3.96 -9.86 1.90
C ARG A 93 -3.66 -9.18 3.22
N VAL A 94 -2.69 -9.73 3.93
CA VAL A 94 -2.08 -9.11 5.10
C VAL A 94 -0.65 -8.68 4.74
N VAL A 95 -0.35 -7.42 4.99
CA VAL A 95 0.97 -6.81 4.89
C VAL A 95 1.49 -6.61 6.31
N ALA A 96 2.45 -7.44 6.70
CA ALA A 96 3.10 -7.36 8.00
C ALA A 96 4.43 -6.60 7.90
N PRO A 97 4.92 -5.99 8.99
CA PRO A 97 6.20 -5.31 8.97
C PRO A 97 7.35 -6.29 8.72
N LEU A 98 8.52 -5.76 8.38
CA LEU A 98 9.75 -6.55 8.42
C LEU A 98 10.02 -7.00 9.86
N SER A 99 10.83 -8.06 10.04
CA SER A 99 11.11 -8.76 11.32
C SER A 99 10.03 -9.71 11.85
N VAL A 100 9.04 -10.07 11.04
CA VAL A 100 8.12 -11.17 11.39
C VAL A 100 8.78 -12.54 11.38
N PHE A 101 8.35 -13.41 12.28
CA PHE A 101 8.76 -14.80 12.37
C PHE A 101 8.01 -15.64 11.33
N LEU A 102 8.66 -15.86 10.20
CA LEU A 102 8.07 -16.41 8.97
C LEU A 102 7.37 -17.76 9.15
N ILE A 103 7.95 -18.64 9.98
CA ILE A 103 7.46 -20.01 10.20
C ILE A 103 6.04 -20.02 10.77
N ASN A 104 5.68 -19.03 11.60
CA ASN A 104 4.37 -18.97 12.22
C ASN A 104 3.29 -18.33 11.32
N GLY A 105 3.66 -17.65 10.24
CA GLY A 105 2.72 -17.01 9.34
C GLY A 105 1.78 -16.01 10.03
N VAL A 106 0.57 -15.88 9.48
CA VAL A 106 -0.52 -15.06 10.01
C VAL A 106 -1.67 -15.97 10.40
N SER A 107 -2.11 -15.92 11.66
CA SER A 107 -3.31 -16.63 12.10
C SER A 107 -4.53 -15.71 12.03
N LEU A 108 -5.68 -16.23 11.60
CA LEU A 108 -6.93 -15.49 11.48
C LEU A 108 -8.02 -16.15 12.33
N LYS A 109 -8.66 -15.35 13.18
CA LYS A 109 -9.92 -15.70 13.84
C LYS A 109 -10.98 -14.67 13.50
N ILE A 110 -12.22 -15.10 13.32
CA ILE A 110 -13.37 -14.20 13.13
C ILE A 110 -14.28 -14.40 14.32
N ASP A 111 -14.41 -13.36 15.13
CA ASP A 111 -15.00 -13.41 16.47
C ASP A 111 -14.36 -14.55 17.30
N GLN A 112 -15.09 -15.62 17.57
CA GLN A 112 -14.58 -16.79 18.31
C GLN A 112 -14.20 -17.99 17.42
N LEU A 113 -14.42 -17.89 16.10
CA LEU A 113 -14.16 -18.96 15.16
C LEU A 113 -12.71 -18.90 14.67
N ASP A 114 -11.98 -19.99 14.85
CA ASP A 114 -10.66 -20.16 14.25
C ASP A 114 -10.78 -20.50 12.76
N ILE A 115 -10.25 -19.63 11.90
CA ILE A 115 -10.24 -19.83 10.44
C ILE A 115 -8.99 -20.59 10.02
N GLY A 116 -7.91 -20.45 10.80
CA GLY A 116 -6.63 -21.08 10.55
C GLY A 116 -5.51 -20.07 10.30
N ARG A 117 -4.51 -20.52 9.55
CA ARG A 117 -3.24 -19.82 9.41
C ARG A 117 -2.79 -19.85 7.96
N ASN A 118 -2.20 -18.75 7.53
CA ASN A 118 -1.62 -18.62 6.22
C ASN A 118 -0.15 -18.23 6.29
N ALA A 119 0.66 -18.76 5.39
CA ALA A 119 2.10 -18.51 5.37
C ALA A 119 2.42 -17.12 4.79
N PHE A 120 3.60 -16.60 5.14
CA PHE A 120 4.21 -15.52 4.35
C PHE A 120 4.85 -16.12 3.10
N PHE A 121 4.51 -15.60 1.92
CA PHE A 121 5.04 -16.14 0.66
C PHE A 121 6.07 -15.22 -0.01
N ARG A 122 6.07 -13.93 0.34
CA ARG A 122 7.02 -12.96 -0.22
C ARG A 122 7.20 -11.76 0.70
N CYS A 123 8.41 -11.26 0.81
CA CYS A 123 8.70 -9.99 1.48
C CYS A 123 9.28 -8.97 0.50
N PHE A 124 8.94 -7.72 0.73
CA PHE A 124 9.41 -6.53 0.03
C PHE A 124 9.96 -5.53 1.05
N PRO A 125 10.68 -4.48 0.62
CA PRO A 125 11.09 -3.41 1.53
C PRO A 125 9.93 -2.77 2.31
N THR A 126 8.70 -2.85 1.79
CA THR A 126 7.48 -2.33 2.41
C THR A 126 6.81 -3.30 3.39
N GLY A 127 7.22 -4.57 3.44
CA GLY A 127 6.65 -5.58 4.34
C GLY A 127 6.58 -6.99 3.77
N CYS A 128 6.15 -7.93 4.61
CA CYS A 128 5.93 -9.33 4.24
C CYS A 128 4.45 -9.60 3.97
N LEU A 129 4.17 -10.29 2.87
CA LEU A 129 2.82 -10.57 2.38
C LEU A 129 2.36 -11.98 2.77
N SER A 130 1.11 -12.05 3.23
CA SER A 130 0.36 -13.29 3.40
C SER A 130 -1.00 -13.14 2.72
N ASP A 131 -1.26 -13.94 1.70
CA ASP A 131 -2.46 -13.86 0.86
C ASP A 131 -3.28 -15.13 1.01
N ALA A 132 -4.55 -14.99 1.40
CA ALA A 132 -5.51 -16.08 1.37
C ALA A 132 -6.51 -15.84 0.23
N ALA A 133 -6.95 -16.92 -0.41
CA ALA A 133 -8.10 -16.86 -1.31
C ALA A 133 -9.33 -16.44 -0.51
N LEU A 134 -10.00 -15.40 -0.97
CA LEU A 134 -11.24 -14.91 -0.39
C LEU A 134 -12.40 -15.59 -1.12
N ASP A 135 -12.57 -16.87 -0.81
CA ASP A 135 -13.67 -17.69 -1.30
C ASP A 135 -15.02 -17.27 -0.68
N GLU A 136 -16.10 -17.86 -1.18
CA GLU A 136 -17.47 -17.55 -0.75
C GLU A 136 -17.67 -17.76 0.75
N LYS A 137 -17.07 -18.82 1.31
CA LYS A 137 -17.20 -19.13 2.75
C LYS A 137 -16.50 -18.07 3.60
N LEU A 138 -15.26 -17.72 3.26
CA LEU A 138 -14.47 -16.77 4.03
C LEU A 138 -15.07 -15.37 3.97
N ILE A 139 -15.52 -14.90 2.79
CA ILE A 139 -16.15 -13.58 2.71
C ILE A 139 -17.46 -13.52 3.47
N GLU A 140 -18.27 -14.59 3.44
CA GLU A 140 -19.48 -14.65 4.25
C GLU A 140 -19.19 -14.56 5.75
N GLN A 141 -18.18 -15.27 6.22
CA GLN A 141 -17.76 -15.23 7.62
C GLN A 141 -17.28 -13.82 8.00
N LEU A 142 -16.46 -13.19 7.17
CA LEU A 142 -15.97 -11.83 7.40
C LEU A 142 -17.10 -10.79 7.40
N ILE A 143 -18.08 -10.92 6.51
CA ILE A 143 -19.21 -9.99 6.42
C ILE A 143 -20.18 -10.16 7.60
N LYS A 144 -20.37 -11.39 8.10
CA LYS A 144 -21.26 -11.67 9.24
C LYS A 144 -20.59 -11.39 10.59
N GLY A 145 -19.26 -11.44 10.64
CA GLY A 145 -18.48 -11.20 11.84
C GLY A 145 -18.42 -9.73 12.26
N LYS A 146 -17.98 -9.48 13.51
CA LYS A 146 -17.78 -8.12 14.03
C LYS A 146 -16.32 -7.72 14.02
N VAL A 147 -15.45 -8.64 14.41
CA VAL A 147 -14.00 -8.43 14.52
C VAL A 147 -13.26 -9.62 13.92
N ALA A 148 -12.27 -9.35 13.08
CA ALA A 148 -11.27 -10.33 12.69
C ALA A 148 -9.99 -10.10 13.50
N THR A 149 -9.55 -11.11 14.23
CA THR A 149 -8.30 -11.08 14.99
C THR A 149 -7.20 -11.70 14.15
N LEU A 150 -6.21 -10.88 13.78
CA LEU A 150 -4.99 -11.34 13.14
C LEU A 150 -3.87 -11.46 14.16
N VAL A 151 -3.14 -12.56 14.12
CA VAL A 151 -1.99 -12.78 15.00
C VAL A 151 -0.74 -13.02 14.16
N ILE A 152 0.28 -12.20 14.40
CA ILE A 152 1.63 -12.38 13.87
C ILE A 152 2.63 -12.56 15.01
N TYR A 153 3.78 -13.10 14.69
CA TYR A 153 4.85 -13.37 15.63
C TYR A 153 6.08 -12.56 15.23
N LEU A 154 6.71 -11.87 16.17
CA LEU A 154 8.04 -11.27 15.98
C LEU A 154 9.15 -12.20 16.51
N SER A 155 8.79 -13.03 17.48
CA SER A 155 9.59 -14.11 18.04
C SER A 155 8.75 -15.39 18.07
N PRO A 156 9.34 -16.61 18.15
CA PRO A 156 8.57 -17.85 18.15
C PRO A 156 7.62 -18.02 19.35
N PHE A 157 7.75 -17.20 20.40
CA PHE A 157 7.08 -17.40 21.68
C PHE A 157 5.94 -16.39 21.95
N GLU A 158 5.94 -15.24 21.28
CA GLU A 158 5.02 -14.14 21.58
C GLU A 158 4.22 -13.72 20.34
N GLY A 159 2.91 -13.92 20.42
CA GLY A 159 1.96 -13.57 19.37
C GLY A 159 1.34 -12.20 19.62
N ASN A 160 1.42 -11.32 18.63
CA ASN A 160 0.85 -9.98 18.66
C ASN A 160 -0.53 -9.98 17.99
N ARG A 161 -1.57 -9.74 18.79
CA ARG A 161 -2.95 -9.65 18.29
C ARG A 161 -3.24 -8.29 17.69
N HIS A 162 -3.93 -8.29 16.56
CA HIS A 162 -4.36 -7.10 15.84
C HIS A 162 -5.86 -7.24 15.54
N LEU A 163 -6.66 -6.26 15.97
CA LEU A 163 -8.10 -6.28 15.78
C LEU A 163 -8.52 -5.52 14.53
N VAL A 164 -9.02 -6.24 13.55
CA VAL A 164 -9.60 -5.71 12.32
C VAL A 164 -11.09 -5.52 12.51
N LYS A 165 -11.57 -4.30 12.36
CA LYS A 165 -13.01 -4.00 12.46
C LYS A 165 -13.69 -4.37 11.14
N LEU A 166 -14.78 -5.14 11.23
CA LEU A 166 -15.51 -5.63 10.04
C LEU A 166 -16.71 -4.74 9.66
N ASN A 167 -16.96 -3.67 10.42
CA ASN A 167 -18.02 -2.71 10.09
C ASN A 167 -17.78 -2.03 8.73
N GLY A 168 -18.79 -2.03 7.86
CA GLY A 168 -18.71 -1.47 6.51
C GLY A 168 -18.08 -2.41 5.46
N LEU A 169 -17.63 -3.61 5.85
CA LEU A 169 -16.96 -4.51 4.92
C LEU A 169 -17.89 -5.01 3.81
N ARG A 170 -19.17 -5.26 4.12
CA ARG A 170 -20.15 -5.73 3.13
C ARG A 170 -20.29 -4.74 1.98
N GLU A 171 -20.57 -3.49 2.34
CA GLU A 171 -20.79 -2.38 1.40
C GLU A 171 -19.53 -2.15 0.56
N GLY A 172 -18.36 -2.15 1.21
CA GLY A 172 -17.09 -2.03 0.50
C GLY A 172 -16.82 -3.21 -0.44
N TYR A 173 -17.12 -4.44 -0.04
CA TYR A 173 -16.85 -5.62 -0.86
C TYR A 173 -17.82 -5.73 -2.04
N ASP A 174 -19.07 -5.34 -1.85
CA ASP A 174 -20.04 -5.24 -2.94
C ASP A 174 -19.64 -4.16 -3.95
N LYS A 175 -18.98 -3.07 -3.51
CA LYS A 175 -18.40 -2.06 -4.40
C LYS A 175 -17.24 -2.58 -5.25
N LEU A 176 -16.50 -3.59 -4.79
CA LEU A 176 -15.41 -4.22 -5.55
C LEU A 176 -15.92 -5.19 -6.64
N ARG A 177 -17.18 -5.63 -6.57
CA ARG A 177 -17.78 -6.62 -7.49
C ARG A 177 -18.11 -6.03 -8.85
#